data_AF-A0A3D2JUP9-F1
#
_entry.id   AF-A0A3D2JUP9-F1
#
_cell.length_a   1.000
_cell.length_b   1.000
_cell.length_c   1.000
_cell.angle_alpha   90.00
_cell.angle_beta   90.00
_cell.angle_gamma   90.00
#
_symmetry.space_group_name_H-M   'P 1'
#
loop_
_entity.id
_entity.type
_entity.pdbx_description
1 polymer ?
#
loop_
_entity_poly.entity_id
_entity_poly.type
_entity_poly.pdbx_seq_one_letter_code
_entity_poly.pdbx_strand_id
1 'polypeptide(L)' 'LELRERARAQLGDDFDIRDFHDAVLGGGGLPLAILERRIDNYIEMSR' A
#
# COMPACT_ATOMS: atom_id res chain seq x y z
N LEU A 1 2.50 -11.01 3.59
CA LEU A 1 2.41 -9.93 4.61
C LEU A 1 3.48 -8.85 4.44
N GLU A 2 4.51 -9.06 3.61
CA GLU A 2 5.64 -8.15 3.44
C GLU A 2 5.27 -6.74 2.93
N LEU A 3 4.31 -6.62 2.02
CA LEU A 3 3.97 -5.32 1.41
C LEU A 3 3.35 -4.33 2.39
N ARG A 4 2.55 -4.83 3.34
CA ARG A 4 1.95 -4.02 4.40
C ARG A 4 3.01 -3.55 5.39
N GLU A 5 3.90 -4.45 5.80
CA GLU A 5 5.00 -4.11 6.71
C GLU A 5 5.93 -3.07 6.07
N ARG A 6 6.19 -3.18 4.75
CA ARG A 6 6.98 -2.19 4.00
C ARG A 6 6.34 -0.81 4.00
N ALA A 7 5.04 -0.72 3.71
CA ALA A 7 4.31 0.55 3.73
C ALA A 7 4.30 1.17 5.13
N ARG A 8 4.05 0.36 6.18
CA ARG A 8 4.10 0.81 7.57
C ARG A 8 5.48 1.29 7.99
N ALA A 9 6.55 0.63 7.56
CA ALA A 9 7.93 1.03 7.87
C ALA A 9 8.33 2.34 7.17
N GLN A 10 7.83 2.59 5.96
CA GLN A 10 8.13 3.80 5.19
C GLN A 10 7.32 5.02 5.66
N LEU A 11 6.05 4.82 6.00
CA LEU A 11 5.12 5.90 6.36
C LEU A 11 5.03 6.14 7.87
N GLY A 12 5.38 5.16 8.70
CA GLY A 12 5.38 5.31 10.15
C GLY A 12 4.00 5.72 10.70
N ASP A 13 3.91 6.92 11.25
CA ASP A 13 2.69 7.51 11.81
C ASP A 13 1.68 7.97 10.73
N ASP A 14 2.13 8.23 9.50
CA ASP A 14 1.28 8.56 8.34
C ASP A 14 0.65 7.32 7.68
N PHE A 15 0.95 6.12 8.20
CA PHE A 15 0.38 4.89 7.69
C PHE A 15 -1.08 4.71 8.14
N ASP A 16 -2.03 4.85 7.21
CA ASP A 16 -3.43 4.49 7.43
C ASP A 16 -3.77 3.14 6.78
N ILE A 17 -4.18 2.16 7.61
CA ILE A 17 -4.54 0.82 7.15
C ILE A 17 -5.80 0.79 6.27
N ARG A 18 -6.71 1.75 6.44
CA ARG A 18 -7.94 1.87 5.65
C ARG A 18 -7.60 2.36 4.25
N ASP A 19 -6.78 3.39 4.12
CA ASP A 19 -6.29 3.86 2.81
C ASP A 19 -5.41 2.81 2.12
N PHE A 20 -4.55 2.12 2.89
CA PHE A 20 -3.79 1.00 2.37
C PHE A 20 -4.69 -0.10 1.81
N HIS A 21 -5.75 -0.49 2.55
CA HIS A 21 -6.73 -1.46 2.07
C HIS A 21 -7.52 -0.94 0.87
N ASP A 22 -7.87 0.34 0.79
CA ASP A 22 -8.57 0.89 -0.37
C ASP A 22 -7.69 0.87 -1.63
N ALA A 23 -6.43 1.31 -1.50
CA ALA A 23 -5.44 1.25 -2.55
C ALA A 23 -5.19 -0.19 -3.05
N VAL A 24 -5.14 -1.16 -2.13
CA VAL A 24 -4.88 -2.57 -2.42
C VAL A 24 -6.13 -3.31 -2.93
N LEU A 25 -7.29 -3.14 -2.29
CA LEU A 25 -8.52 -3.89 -2.55
C LEU A 25 -9.40 -3.25 -3.63
N GLY A 26 -9.22 -1.96 -3.92
CA GLY A 26 -10.04 -1.21 -4.88
C GLY A 26 -9.97 -1.73 -6.32
N GLY A 27 -9.09 -2.70 -6.63
CA GLY A 27 -8.98 -3.32 -7.95
C GLY A 27 -9.52 -4.75 -8.09
N GLY A 28 -10.04 -5.36 -7.02
CA GLY A 28 -10.28 -6.81 -7.01
C GLY A 28 -8.97 -7.61 -7.04
N GLY A 29 -9.04 -8.93 -7.22
CA GLY A 29 -7.90 -9.86 -7.19
C GLY A 29 -6.84 -9.57 -8.26
N LEU A 30 -5.97 -8.60 -8.00
CA LEU A 30 -4.93 -8.16 -8.90
C LEU A 30 -3.66 -9.02 -8.76
N PRO A 31 -2.86 -9.12 -9.84
CA PRO A 31 -1.53 -9.73 -9.75
C PRO A 31 -0.63 -9.00 -8.74
N LEU A 32 0.22 -9.76 -8.02
CA LEU A 32 1.18 -9.22 -7.04
C LEU A 32 2.01 -8.04 -7.56
N ALA A 33 2.47 -8.09 -8.81
CA ALA A 33 3.24 -7.02 -9.43
C ALA A 33 2.49 -5.68 -9.59
N ILE A 34 1.15 -5.73 -9.65
CA ILE A 34 0.30 -4.52 -9.67
C ILE A 34 0.08 -4.02 -8.24
N LEU A 35 -0.12 -4.93 -7.27
CA LEU A 35 -0.19 -4.57 -5.85
C LEU A 35 1.08 -3.83 -5.40
N GLU A 36 2.25 -4.33 -5.78
CA GLU A 36 3.53 -3.69 -5.46
C GLU A 36 3.58 -2.25 -5.96
N ARG A 37 3.25 -2.01 -7.23
CA ARG A 37 3.21 -0.66 -7.81
C ARG A 37 2.20 0.27 -7.13
N ARG A 38 1.03 -0.24 -6.75
CA ARG A 38 0.03 0.56 -6.03
C ARG A 38 0.53 0.97 -4.66
N ILE A 39 1.28 0.11 -3.99
CA ILE A 39 1.85 0.39 -2.67
C ILE A 39 3.01 1.37 -2.78
N ASP A 40 3.87 1.26 -3.80
CA ASP A 40 4.88 2.28 -4.08
C ASP A 40 4.23 3.65 -4.34
N ASN A 41 3.22 3.71 -5.21
CA ASN A 41 2.48 4.96 -5.45
C ASN A 41 1.82 5.51 -4.18
N TYR A 42 1.22 4.64 -3.35
CA TYR A 42 0.62 5.05 -2.07
C TYR A 42 1.67 5.64 -1.13
N ILE A 43 2.84 5.01 -1.02
CA ILE A 43 3.95 5.51 -0.21
C ILE A 43 4.46 6.85 -0.75
N GLU A 44 4.59 7.00 -2.08
CA GLU A 44 5.00 8.28 -2.69
C GLU A 44 3.97 9.39 -2.50
N MET A 45 2.67 9.08 -2.53
CA MET A 45 1.60 10.06 -2.30
C MET A 45 1.42 10.47 -0.84
N SER A 46 1.79 9.58 0.10
CA SER A 46 1.59 9.77 1.55
C SER A 46 2.86 10.21 2.28
N ARG A 47 3.95 10.44 1.54
CA ARG A 47 5.22 10.99 2.03
C ARG A 47 5.24 12.50 1.87
#